data_AF-A0A915IKS1-F1
#
_entry.id   AF-A0A915IKS1-F1
#
_cell.length_a   1.000
_cell.length_b   1.000
_cell.length_c   1.000
_cell.angle_alpha   90.00
_cell.angle_beta   90.00
_cell.angle_gamma   90.00
#
_symmetry.space_group_name_H-M   'P 1'
#
loop_
_entity.id
_entity.type
_entity.pdbx_description
1 polymer ?
#
loop_
_entity_poly.entity_id
_entity_poly.type
_entity_poly.pdbx_seq_one_letter_code
_entity_poly.pdbx_strand_id
1 'polypeptide(L)'
;SYLIQSINICCNLYDKSSREIVLSQLSQVSRFSMTVSNLKKIVMCIIKRICKTELEDFELDKSADYSVGTKEGAENAILAFQLLSVYESLIEVCFSEEHMET
;
A
#
# COMPACT_ATOMS: atom_id res chain seq x y z
N SER A 1 7.81 -12.22 6.72
CA SER A 1 7.26 -10.86 6.64
C SER A 1 5.95 -10.92 5.86
N TYR A 2 4.84 -10.49 6.47
CA TYR A 2 3.48 -10.62 5.91
C TYR A 2 3.34 -10.00 4.52
N LEU A 3 4.09 -8.93 4.24
CA LEU A 3 4.13 -8.22 2.97
C LEU A 3 4.60 -9.09 1.78
N ILE A 4 5.65 -9.91 1.97
CA ILE A 4 6.16 -10.81 0.93
C ILE A 4 5.14 -11.91 0.64
N GLN A 5 4.40 -12.35 1.66
CA GLN A 5 3.35 -13.36 1.52
C GLN A 5 2.16 -12.79 0.74
N SER A 6 1.80 -11.51 0.97
CA SER A 6 0.78 -10.79 0.20
C SER A 6 1.15 -10.64 -1.27
N ILE A 7 2.42 -10.30 -1.56
CA ILE A 7 2.91 -10.13 -2.94
C ILE A 7 2.94 -11.48 -3.69
N ASN A 8 3.42 -12.55 -3.06
CA ASN A 8 3.44 -13.89 -3.68
C ASN A 8 2.05 -14.44 -3.98
N ILE A 9 1.06 -14.13 -3.14
CA ILE A 9 -0.34 -14.49 -3.39
C ILE A 9 -0.87 -13.72 -4.61
N CYS A 10 -0.60 -12.41 -4.72
CA CYS A 10 -0.98 -11.60 -5.87
C CYS A 10 -0.38 -12.11 -7.19
N CYS A 11 0.90 -12.50 -7.21
CA CYS A 11 1.56 -13.03 -8.40
C CYS A 11 1.01 -14.41 -8.81
N ASN A 12 0.77 -15.31 -7.85
CA ASN A 12 0.20 -16.64 -8.13
C ASN A 12 -1.26 -16.57 -8.62
N LEU A 13 -2.04 -15.58 -8.18
CA LEU A 13 -3.41 -15.35 -8.65
C LEU A 13 -3.43 -14.85 -10.11
N TYR A 14 -2.43 -14.07 -10.51
CA TYR A 14 -2.29 -13.59 -11.89
C TYR A 14 -2.01 -14.73 -12.87
N ASP A 15 -1.08 -15.65 -12.54
CA ASP A 15 -0.71 -16.78 -13.41
C ASP A 15 -1.84 -17.83 -13.54
N LYS A 16 -2.57 -18.09 -12.45
CA LYS A 16 -3.72 -19.02 -12.45
C LYS A 16 -4.95 -18.48 -13.19
N SER A 17 -5.03 -17.15 -13.39
CA SER A 17 -6.17 -16.47 -14.02
C SER A 17 -6.32 -16.76 -15.52
N SER A 18 -5.30 -17.29 -16.19
CA SER A 18 -5.31 -17.43 -17.66
C SER A 18 -6.06 -18.65 -18.21
N ARG A 19 -6.56 -19.60 -17.37
CA ARG A 19 -7.04 -20.90 -17.90
C ARG A 19 -8.48 -21.34 -17.64
N GLU A 20 -9.32 -20.74 -16.80
CA GLU A 20 -10.70 -21.26 -16.60
C GLU A 20 -11.87 -20.24 -16.47
N ILE A 21 -12.69 -20.15 -17.54
CA ILE A 21 -14.16 -20.38 -17.59
C ILE A 21 -15.15 -19.31 -17.02
N VAL A 22 -15.39 -18.31 -17.88
CA VAL A 22 -16.59 -17.53 -18.31
C VAL A 22 -17.93 -17.53 -17.52
N LEU A 23 -18.34 -18.55 -16.75
CA LEU A 23 -19.64 -18.51 -16.01
C LEU A 23 -19.51 -18.29 -14.50
N SER A 24 -18.38 -18.69 -13.92
CA SER A 24 -17.98 -18.24 -12.58
C SER A 24 -17.66 -16.72 -12.55
N GLN A 25 -17.41 -16.14 -13.73
CA GLN A 25 -16.90 -14.79 -13.93
C GLN A 25 -17.85 -13.68 -13.50
N LEU A 26 -19.18 -13.80 -13.55
CA LEU A 26 -20.05 -12.70 -13.06
C LEU A 26 -19.97 -12.53 -11.54
N SER A 27 -19.95 -13.64 -10.79
CA SER A 27 -19.77 -13.61 -9.34
C SER A 27 -18.35 -13.17 -8.94
N GLN A 28 -17.35 -13.54 -9.74
CA GLN A 28 -15.96 -13.17 -9.51
C GLN A 28 -15.67 -11.73 -9.93
N VAL A 29 -16.30 -11.21 -10.99
CA VAL A 29 -16.26 -9.80 -11.41
C VAL A 29 -16.97 -8.94 -10.37
N SER A 30 -18.13 -9.37 -9.86
CA SER A 30 -18.81 -8.69 -8.74
C SER A 30 -17.96 -8.69 -7.48
N ARG A 31 -17.36 -9.83 -7.11
CA ARG A 31 -16.46 -9.95 -5.96
C ARG A 31 -15.18 -9.12 -6.15
N PHE A 32 -14.58 -9.13 -7.34
CA PHE A 32 -13.42 -8.32 -7.70
C PHE A 32 -13.75 -6.83 -7.62
N SER A 33 -14.89 -6.42 -8.20
CA SER A 33 -15.38 -5.05 -8.10
C SER A 33 -15.60 -4.62 -6.64
N MET A 34 -16.14 -5.51 -5.80
CA MET A 34 -16.31 -5.26 -4.36
C MET A 34 -14.95 -5.14 -3.65
N THR A 35 -14.00 -6.02 -3.96
CA THR A 35 -12.63 -5.96 -3.43
C THR A 35 -11.92 -4.68 -3.83
N VAL A 36 -11.99 -4.28 -5.10
CA VAL A 36 -11.41 -3.02 -5.60
C VAL A 36 -12.07 -1.81 -4.91
N SER A 37 -13.39 -1.80 -4.75
CA SER A 37 -14.09 -0.74 -4.02
C SER A 37 -13.64 -0.66 -2.56
N ASN A 38 -13.50 -1.79 -1.88
CA ASN A 38 -13.02 -1.84 -0.50
C ASN A 38 -11.57 -1.38 -0.39
N LEU A 39 -10.72 -1.77 -1.35
CA LEU A 39 -9.33 -1.32 -1.41
C LEU A 39 -9.28 0.20 -1.59
N LYS A 40 -10.06 0.78 -2.52
CA LYS A 40 -10.16 2.23 -2.71
C LYS A 40 -10.57 2.94 -1.41
N LYS A 41 -11.57 2.41 -0.69
CA LYS A 41 -11.98 2.97 0.62
C LYS A 41 -10.83 2.93 1.64
N ILE A 42 -10.10 1.82 1.72
CA ILE A 42 -8.95 1.69 2.62
C ILE A 42 -7.86 2.70 2.25
N VAL A 43 -7.51 2.82 0.97
CA VAL A 43 -6.52 3.79 0.48
C VAL A 43 -6.94 5.22 0.81
N MET A 44 -8.21 5.59 0.58
CA MET A 44 -8.73 6.91 0.96
C MET A 44 -8.70 7.17 2.46
N CYS A 45 -8.95 6.16 3.29
CA CYS A 45 -8.79 6.26 4.74
C CYS A 45 -7.32 6.46 5.13
N ILE A 46 -6.38 5.79 4.47
CA ILE A 46 -4.94 5.97 4.70
C ILE A 46 -4.53 7.39 4.32
N ILE A 47 -4.91 7.88 3.13
CA ILE A 47 -4.63 9.26 2.69
C ILE A 47 -5.12 10.27 3.74
N LYS A 48 -6.36 10.16 4.20
CA LYS A 48 -6.92 11.08 5.22
C LYS A 48 -6.17 11.07 6.55
N ARG A 49 -5.58 9.93 6.93
CA ARG A 49 -4.81 9.80 8.17
C ARG A 49 -3.40 10.31 7.96
N ILE A 50 -2.74 9.92 6.89
CA ILE A 50 -1.34 10.26 6.62
C ILE A 50 -1.14 11.77 6.42
N CYS A 51 -2.11 12.47 5.82
CA CYS A 51 -2.08 13.93 5.69
C CYS A 51 -2.19 14.68 7.04
N LYS A 52 -2.49 13.99 8.12
CA LYS A 52 -2.63 14.56 9.47
C LYS A 52 -1.55 14.08 10.45
N THR A 53 -0.74 13.11 10.05
CA THR A 53 0.34 12.57 10.88
C THR A 53 1.64 13.31 10.60
N GLU A 54 2.40 13.59 11.63
CA GLU A 54 3.76 14.15 11.55
C GLU A 54 4.81 13.03 11.68
N LEU A 55 6.09 13.31 11.46
CA LEU A 55 7.14 12.28 11.59
C LEU A 55 7.32 11.83 13.04
N GLU A 56 7.00 12.72 13.99
CA GLU A 56 6.97 12.51 15.42
C GLU A 56 5.98 11.40 15.81
N ASP A 57 4.85 11.27 15.11
CA ASP A 57 3.87 10.20 15.34
C ASP A 57 4.43 8.80 15.01
N PHE A 58 5.54 8.74 14.25
CA PHE A 58 6.28 7.52 13.92
C PHE A 58 7.59 7.38 14.70
N GLU A 59 7.84 8.25 15.68
CA GLU A 59 9.10 8.32 16.42
C GLU A 59 10.32 8.63 15.51
N LEU A 60 10.07 9.23 14.33
CA LEU A 60 11.07 9.57 13.30
C LEU A 60 11.42 11.06 13.32
N ASP A 61 11.57 11.64 14.50
CA ASP A 61 11.93 13.05 14.64
C ASP A 61 13.43 13.29 14.36
N LYS A 62 13.87 14.55 14.50
CA LYS A 62 15.28 14.93 14.27
C LYS A 62 16.25 14.35 15.29
N SER A 63 15.76 13.78 16.38
CA SER A 63 16.56 13.21 17.46
C SER A 63 16.76 11.70 17.30
N ALA A 64 15.97 11.04 16.43
CA ALA A 64 16.10 9.62 16.15
C ALA A 64 17.47 9.26 15.52
N ASP A 65 18.05 8.14 15.95
CA ASP A 65 19.22 7.55 15.29
C ASP A 65 18.78 6.88 13.99
N TYR A 66 19.58 7.02 12.94
CA TYR A 66 19.40 6.36 11.63
C TYR A 66 20.67 5.62 11.20
N SER A 67 21.64 5.49 12.10
CA SER A 67 22.89 4.81 11.82
C SER A 67 22.66 3.29 11.67
N VAL A 68 23.10 2.72 10.55
CA VAL A 68 22.98 1.28 10.29
C VAL A 68 23.90 0.45 11.22
N GLY A 69 24.74 1.12 12.01
CA GLY A 69 25.62 0.48 13.00
C GLY A 69 24.91 0.09 14.29
N THR A 70 23.73 0.64 14.57
CA THR A 70 22.90 0.26 15.72
C THR A 70 21.63 -0.45 15.24
N LYS A 71 21.09 -1.33 16.10
CA LYS A 71 19.84 -2.03 15.78
C LYS A 71 18.69 -1.05 15.60
N GLU A 72 18.56 -0.11 16.52
CA GLU A 72 17.52 0.93 16.53
C GLU A 72 17.66 1.86 15.33
N GLY A 73 18.87 2.32 15.01
CA GLY A 73 19.11 3.15 13.84
C GLY A 73 18.81 2.44 12.51
N ALA A 74 19.10 1.15 12.41
CA ALA A 74 18.71 0.35 11.25
C ALA A 74 17.18 0.18 11.15
N GLU A 75 16.49 -0.03 12.27
CA GLU A 75 15.02 -0.14 12.32
C GLU A 75 14.34 1.18 11.92
N ASN A 76 14.83 2.31 12.44
CA ASN A 76 14.34 3.65 12.11
C ASN A 76 14.58 3.99 10.63
N ALA A 77 15.76 3.65 10.09
CA ALA A 77 16.05 3.84 8.67
C ALA A 77 15.08 3.05 7.79
N ILE A 78 14.80 1.79 8.12
CA ILE A 78 13.82 0.97 7.39
C ILE A 78 12.42 1.60 7.46
N LEU A 79 11.99 2.06 8.64
CA LEU A 79 10.68 2.67 8.82
C LEU A 79 10.55 3.97 8.02
N ALA A 80 11.59 4.81 8.00
CA ALA A 80 11.63 6.03 7.20
C ALA A 80 11.51 5.75 5.69
N PHE A 81 12.24 4.74 5.18
CA PHE A 81 12.14 4.34 3.77
C PHE A 81 10.76 3.77 3.41
N GLN A 82 10.16 3.00 4.32
CA GLN A 82 8.80 2.49 4.13
C GLN A 82 7.78 3.63 4.07
N LEU A 83 7.88 4.59 5.00
CA LEU A 83 6.99 5.73 5.05
C LEU A 83 7.12 6.59 3.79
N LEU A 84 8.35 6.83 3.32
CA LEU A 84 8.61 7.50 2.05
C LEU A 84 7.96 6.78 0.86
N SER A 85 8.15 5.46 0.77
CA SER A 85 7.56 4.65 -0.32
C SER A 85 6.03 4.70 -0.31
N VAL A 86 5.43 4.74 0.89
CA VAL A 86 3.97 4.91 1.05
C VAL A 86 3.54 6.29 0.59
N TYR A 87 4.24 7.36 0.97
CA TYR A 87 3.93 8.71 0.51
C TYR A 87 3.99 8.83 -1.02
N GLU A 88 5.04 8.30 -1.66
CA GLU A 88 5.18 8.29 -3.12
C GLU A 88 4.00 7.58 -3.79
N SER A 89 3.65 6.38 -3.31
CA SER A 89 2.53 5.60 -3.84
C SER A 89 1.19 6.34 -3.68
N LEU A 90 0.99 7.00 -2.54
CA LEU A 90 -0.26 7.74 -2.28
C LEU A 90 -0.35 9.02 -3.11
N ILE A 91 0.77 9.71 -3.34
CA ILE A 91 0.83 10.87 -4.24
C ILE A 91 0.43 10.44 -5.67
N GLU A 92 0.97 9.33 -6.17
CA GLU A 92 0.61 8.78 -7.49
C GLU A 92 -0.89 8.46 -7.59
N VAL A 93 -1.48 7.86 -6.54
CA VAL A 93 -2.93 7.60 -6.49
C VAL A 93 -3.74 8.89 -6.48
N CYS A 94 -3.34 9.89 -5.67
CA CYS A 94 -4.02 11.18 -5.62
C CYS A 94 -4.02 11.88 -6.99
N PHE A 95 -2.88 11.90 -7.68
CA PHE A 95 -2.80 12.47 -9.02
C PHE A 95 -3.62 11.68 -10.05
N SER A 96 -3.63 10.35 -9.95
CA SER A 96 -4.40 9.49 -10.87
C SER A 96 -5.91 9.67 -10.69
N GLU A 97 -6.40 9.89 -9.46
CA GLU A 97 -7.81 10.20 -9.21
C GLU A 97 -8.20 11.56 -9.81
N GLU A 98 -7.35 12.58 -9.67
CA GLU A 98 -7.60 13.93 -10.19
C GLU A 98 -7.72 13.96 -11.72
N HIS A 99 -6.97 13.12 -12.44
CA HIS A 99 -7.03 13.01 -13.90
C HIS A 99 -8.19 12.13 -14.43
N MET A 100 -8.93 11.44 -13.55
CA MET A 100 -10.13 10.69 -13.92
C MET A 100 -11.42 11.51 -13.83
N GLU A 101 -11.38 12.72 -13.24
CA GLU A 101 -12.53 13.62 -13.10
C GLU A 101 -12.64 14.69 -14.23
N THR A 102 -11.71 14.69 -15.19
CA THR A 102 -11.75 15.53 -16.42
C THR A 102 -12.00 14.69 -17.68
#